data_AF-A0A2U3K2F6-F1
#
_entry.id   AF-A0A2U3K2F6-F1
#
_cell.length_a   1.000
_cell.length_b   1.000
_cell.length_c   1.000
_cell.angle_alpha   90.00
_cell.angle_beta   90.00
_cell.angle_gamma   90.00
#
_symmetry.space_group_name_H-M   'P 1'
#
loop_
_entity.id
_entity.type
_entity.pdbx_description
1 polymer ?
#
loop_
_entity_poly.entity_id
_entity_poly.type
_entity_poly.pdbx_seq_one_letter_code
_entity_poly.pdbx_strand_id
1 'polypeptide(L)' 'MKYAEEDCEVYCNICKKVTKLKKGEEIPMCCGKLMVEI' A
#
# COMPACT_ATOMS: atom_id res chain seq x y z
N MET A 1 -12.21 4.63 -0.45
CA MET A 1 -11.06 3.78 -0.03
C MET A 1 -10.47 3.14 -1.27
N LYS A 2 -9.15 2.94 -1.32
CA LYS A 2 -8.45 2.33 -2.46
C LYS A 2 -8.05 0.90 -2.08
N TYR A 3 -8.29 -0.05 -2.96
CA TYR A 3 -8.01 -1.48 -2.75
C TYR A 3 -7.00 -1.96 -3.77
N ALA A 4 -6.21 -2.98 -3.42
CA ALA A 4 -5.30 -3.63 -4.34
C ALA A 4 -6.09 -4.44 -5.39
N GLU A 5 -5.93 -4.12 -6.68
CA GLU A 5 -6.65 -4.81 -7.76
C GLU A 5 -6.06 -6.20 -8.09
N GLU A 6 -4.79 -6.39 -7.72
CA GLU A 6 -4.00 -7.60 -7.86
C GLU A 6 -3.03 -7.73 -6.68
N ASP A 7 -2.29 -8.84 -6.60
CA ASP A 7 -1.24 -9.01 -5.59
C ASP A 7 -0.10 -8.02 -5.89
N CYS A 8 -0.05 -6.92 -5.15
CA CYS A 8 0.89 -5.83 -5.36
C CYS A 8 1.72 -5.53 -4.10
N GLU A 9 2.82 -4.83 -4.28
CA GLU A 9 3.64 -4.34 -3.18
C GLU A 9 3.45 -2.84 -3.06
N VAL A 10 3.09 -2.37 -1.88
CA VAL A 10 2.94 -0.94 -1.60
C VAL A 10 4.04 -0.49 -0.67
N TYR A 11 4.49 0.75 -0.84
CA TYR A 11 5.47 1.36 0.02
C TYR A 11 5.08 2.75 0.50
N CYS A 12 5.61 3.13 1.66
CA CYS A 12 5.48 4.47 2.18
C CYS A 12 6.64 5.33 1.67
N ASN A 13 6.33 6.42 0.98
CA ASN A 13 7.35 7.35 0.50
C ASN A 13 8.14 8.07 1.61
N ILE A 14 7.60 8.11 2.84
CA ILE A 14 8.17 8.80 4.00
C ILE A 14 9.12 7.89 4.78
N CYS A 15 8.62 6.76 5.30
CA CYS A 15 9.42 5.85 6.13
C CYS A 15 10.06 4.71 5.34
N LYS A 16 9.81 4.62 4.02
CA LYS A 16 10.29 3.56 3.12
C LYS A 16 9.86 2.14 3.50
N LYS A 17 8.85 2.01 4.37
CA LYS A 17 8.25 0.71 4.70
C LYS A 17 7.57 0.13 3.47
N VAL A 18 7.83 -1.14 3.18
CA VAL A 18 7.20 -1.92 2.11
C VAL A 18 6.29 -2.97 2.75
N THR A 19 5.10 -3.14 2.18
CA THR A 19 4.11 -4.15 2.56
C THR A 19 3.57 -4.80 1.30
N LYS A 20 3.42 -6.12 1.32
CA LYS A 20 2.71 -6.85 0.27
C LYS A 20 1.22 -6.88 0.58
N LEU A 21 0.40 -6.60 -0.42
CA LEU A 21 -1.05 -6.69 -0.35
C LEU A 21 -1.52 -7.76 -1.31
N LYS A 22 -2.54 -8.50 -0.90
CA LYS A 22 -3.25 -9.40 -1.81
C LYS A 22 -4.36 -8.67 -2.55
N LYS A 23 -4.78 -9.24 -3.67
CA LYS A 23 -5.96 -8.77 -4.40
C LYS A 23 -7.17 -8.62 -3.46
N GLY A 24 -7.75 -7.43 -3.46
CA GLY A 24 -8.93 -7.06 -2.65
C GLY A 24 -8.59 -6.53 -1.25
N GLU A 25 -7.33 -6.54 -0.83
CA GLU A 25 -6.95 -5.89 0.43
C GLU A 25 -6.97 -4.36 0.32
N GLU A 26 -7.33 -3.69 1.40
CA GLU A 26 -7.32 -2.23 1.47
C GLU A 26 -5.87 -1.73 1.50
N ILE A 27 -5.57 -0.71 0.70
CA ILE A 27 -4.26 -0.06 0.73
C ILE A 27 -4.13 0.74 2.03
N PRO A 28 -3.24 0.36 2.95
CA PRO A 28 -3.16 0.99 4.25
C PRO A 28 -2.55 2.39 4.14
N MET A 29 -2.88 3.23 5.13
CA MET A 29 -2.20 4.50 5.33
C MET A 29 -0.96 4.32 6.20
N CYS A 30 0.15 4.92 5.78
CA CYS A 30 1.40 4.94 6.53
C CYS A 30 1.95 6.36 6.59
N CYS A 31 2.38 6.80 7.78
CA CYS A 31 2.86 8.17 8.03
C CYS A 31 1.87 9.28 7.59
N GLY A 32 0.56 9.02 7.72
CA GLY A 32 -0.50 9.96 7.36
C GLY A 32 -0.76 10.12 5.86
N LYS A 33 -0.12 9.31 5.01
CA LYS A 33 -0.38 9.23 3.57
C LYS A 33 -0.79 7.83 3.16
N LEU A 34 -1.59 7.72 2.11
CA LEU A 34 -1.87 6.43 1.48
C LEU A 34 -0.56 5.84 0.95
N MET A 35 -0.32 4.55 1.18
CA MET A 35 0.83 3.88 0.56
C MET A 35 0.65 3.81 -0.96
N VAL A 36 1.76 3.84 -1.69
CA VAL A 36 1.80 3.80 -3.17
C VAL A 36 2.29 2.44 -3.64
N GLU A 37 1.68 1.94 -4.70
CA GLU A 37 2.09 0.71 -5.37
C GLU A 37 3.47 0.91 -6.04
N ILE A 38 4.31 -0.12 -5.99
CA ILE A 38 5.63 -0.16 -6.65
C ILE A 38 5.46 -0.54 -8.11
#